data_AF-A0A7X9IID3-F1
#
_entry.id   AF-A0A7X9IID3-F1
#
_cell.length_a   1.000
_cell.length_b   1.000
_cell.length_c   1.000
_cell.angle_alpha   90.00
_cell.angle_beta   90.00
_cell.angle_gamma   90.00
#
_symmetry.space_group_name_H-M   'P 1'
#
loop_
_entity.id
_entity.type
_entity.pdbx_description
1 polymer ?
#
loop_
_entity_poly.entity_id
_entity_poly.type
_entity_poly.pdbx_seq_one_letter_code
_entity_poly.pdbx_strand_id
1 'polypeptide(L)' 'DFLQRNKMEGRPFYNTAGAARMLARERPIGTAVIASRLCAELYGLEILKDNVENNASNTTRFIILSREALQM' A
#
# COMPACT_ATOMS: atom_id res chain seq x y z
N ASP A 1 12.83 -9.24 -8.65
CA ASP A 1 11.81 -8.49 -7.88
C ASP A 1 11.68 -8.98 -6.44
N PHE A 2 11.19 -8.13 -5.53
CA PHE A 2 11.14 -8.43 -4.08
C PHE A 2 10.44 -9.76 -3.76
N LEU A 3 9.29 -10.03 -4.41
CA LEU A 3 8.53 -11.27 -4.19
C LEU A 3 9.32 -12.53 -4.59
N GLN A 4 9.92 -12.55 -5.78
CA GLN A 4 10.67 -13.71 -6.25
C GLN A 4 11.91 -14.00 -5.39
N ARG A 5 12.65 -12.97 -4.98
CA ARG A 5 13.83 -13.13 -4.11
C ARG A 5 13.47 -13.73 -2.75
N ASN A 6 12.27 -13.48 -2.26
CA ASN A 6 11.76 -14.00 -1.00
C ASN A 6 10.83 -15.22 -1.17
N LYS A 7 10.73 -15.79 -2.38
CA LYS A 7 9.88 -16.95 -2.71
C LYS A 7 8.41 -16.77 -2.28
N MET A 8 7.89 -15.55 -2.44
CA MET A 8 6.50 -15.20 -2.11
C MET A 8 5.62 -15.24 -3.36
N GLU A 9 4.39 -15.74 -3.21
CA GLU A 9 3.36 -15.73 -4.25
C GLU A 9 2.57 -14.40 -4.19
N GLY A 10 2.57 -13.63 -5.27
CA GLY A 10 1.75 -12.43 -5.37
C GLY A 10 0.29 -12.76 -5.71
N ARG A 11 -0.66 -12.26 -4.92
CA ARG A 11 -2.10 -12.42 -5.18
C ARG A 11 -2.76 -11.07 -5.45
N PRO A 12 -3.51 -10.92 -6.56
CA PRO A 12 -4.21 -9.68 -6.86
C PRO A 12 -5.30 -9.42 -5.82
N PHE A 13 -5.54 -8.14 -5.53
CA PHE A 13 -6.60 -7.70 -4.65
C PHE A 13 -7.20 -6.40 -5.19
N TYR A 14 -8.39 -6.04 -4.72
CA TYR A 14 -9.15 -4.91 -5.25
C TYR A 14 -8.36 -3.58 -5.25
N ASN A 15 -7.67 -3.27 -4.15
CA ASN A 15 -6.65 -2.22 -4.07
C ASN A 15 -5.77 -2.43 -2.82
N THR A 16 -4.69 -1.66 -2.70
CA THR A 16 -3.68 -1.79 -1.62
C THR A 16 -4.25 -1.52 -0.23
N ALA A 17 -5.03 -0.45 -0.06
CA ALA A 17 -5.65 -0.11 1.21
C ALA A 17 -6.71 -1.14 1.65
N GLY A 18 -7.45 -1.68 0.68
CA GLY A 18 -8.43 -2.74 0.87
C GLY A 18 -7.77 -4.05 1.31
N ALA A 19 -6.61 -4.38 0.74
CA ALA A 19 -5.83 -5.54 1.15
C ALA A 19 -5.35 -5.40 2.60
N ALA A 20 -4.83 -4.23 2.98
CA ALA A 20 -4.43 -3.95 4.36
C ALA A 20 -5.61 -4.04 5.34
N ARG A 21 -6.77 -3.48 4.99
CA ARG A 21 -7.99 -3.61 5.79
C ARG A 21 -8.42 -5.06 5.96
N MET A 22 -8.35 -5.86 4.90
CA MET A 22 -8.68 -7.30 4.94
C MET A 22 -7.71 -8.04 5.87
N LEU A 23 -6.39 -7.83 5.72
CA LEU A 23 -5.39 -8.48 6.57
C LEU A 23 -5.61 -8.16 8.06
N ALA A 24 -5.91 -6.90 8.37
CA ALA A 24 -6.17 -6.48 9.75
C ALA A 24 -7.40 -7.14 10.38
N ARG A 25 -8.44 -7.40 9.57
CA ARG A 25 -9.71 -7.99 10.02
C ARG A 25 -9.67 -9.52 10.09
N GLU A 26 -9.19 -10.16 9.02
CA GLU A 26 -9.31 -11.61 8.85
C GLU A 26 -8.08 -12.37 9.35
N ARG A 27 -6.91 -11.71 9.38
CA ARG A 27 -5.62 -12.28 9.81
C ARG A 27 -5.32 -13.69 9.26
N PRO A 28 -5.45 -13.92 7.93
CA PRO A 28 -5.08 -15.20 7.34
C PRO A 28 -3.60 -15.53 7.60
N ILE A 29 -3.33 -16.78 7.92
CA ILE A 29 -1.98 -17.27 8.26
C ILE A 29 -1.06 -17.16 7.03
N GLY A 30 0.19 -16.74 7.24
CA GLY A 30 1.20 -16.68 6.19
C GLY A 30 0.95 -15.60 5.14
N THR A 31 0.11 -14.61 5.44
CA THR A 31 -0.26 -13.54 4.51
C THR A 31 0.37 -12.21 4.92
N ALA A 32 0.91 -11.50 3.94
CA ALA A 32 1.35 -10.12 4.06
C ALA A 32 0.74 -9.29 2.92
N VAL A 33 0.80 -7.97 3.04
CA VAL A 33 0.27 -7.05 2.03
C VAL A 33 1.31 -6.00 1.66
N ILE A 34 1.29 -5.56 0.41
CA ILE A 34 2.04 -4.37 -0.04
C ILE A 34 1.07 -3.20 -0.04
N ALA A 35 1.28 -2.26 0.88
CA ALA A 35 0.44 -1.07 1.04
C ALA A 35 1.27 0.13 1.50
N SER A 36 0.67 1.32 1.50
CA SER A 36 1.34 2.52 1.99
C SER A 36 1.59 2.45 3.51
N ARG A 37 2.61 3.16 3.99
CA ARG A 37 2.89 3.31 5.44
C ARG A 37 1.68 3.80 6.22
N LEU A 38 0.90 4.71 5.61
CA LEU A 38 -0.37 5.20 6.15
C LEU A 38 -1.36 4.06 6.45
N CYS A 39 -1.42 3.01 5.63
CA CYS A 39 -2.30 1.87 5.91
C CYS A 39 -1.88 1.09 7.17
N ALA A 40 -0.58 1.01 7.46
CA ALA A 40 -0.09 0.36 8.68
C ALA A 40 -0.55 1.11 9.93
N GLU A 41 -0.43 2.43 9.92
CA GLU A 41 -0.92 3.31 10.99
C GLU A 41 -2.45 3.22 11.15
N LEU A 42 -3.19 3.33 10.04
CA LEU A 42 -4.67 3.30 10.06
C LEU A 42 -5.25 1.97 10.54
N TYR A 43 -4.61 0.85 10.22
CA TYR A 43 -5.14 -0.47 10.52
C TYR A 43 -4.38 -1.22 11.62
N GLY A 44 -3.41 -0.58 12.28
CA GLY A 44 -2.63 -1.19 13.36
C GLY A 44 -1.82 -2.40 12.90
N LEU A 45 -1.24 -2.34 11.70
CA LEU A 45 -0.41 -3.41 11.13
C LEU A 45 1.07 -3.14 11.36
N GLU A 46 1.85 -4.20 11.49
CA GLU A 46 3.31 -4.14 11.57
C GLU A 46 3.93 -4.02 10.16
N ILE A 47 4.94 -3.16 10.02
CA ILE A 47 5.73 -3.05 8.79
C ILE A 47 6.87 -4.05 8.87
N LEU A 48 6.76 -5.16 8.13
CA LEU A 48 7.80 -6.19 8.06
C LEU A 48 9.03 -5.73 7.27
N LYS A 49 8.82 -4.91 6.23
CA LYS A 49 9.87 -4.36 5.38
C LYS A 49 9.39 -3.10 4.68
N ASP A 50 10.24 -2.08 4.62
CA ASP A 50 10.01 -0.83 3.90
C ASP A 50 10.77 -0.79 2.56
N ASN A 51 10.37 0.15 1.69
CA ASN A 51 10.98 0.44 0.39
C ASN A 51 11.20 -0.82 -0.49
N VAL A 52 10.14 -1.61 -0.66
CA VAL A 52 10.15 -2.88 -1.40
C VAL A 52 9.85 -2.73 -2.91
N GLU A 53 9.58 -1.50 -3.35
CA GLU A 53 9.33 -1.16 -4.75
C GLU A 53 10.54 -1.43 -5.64
N ASN A 54 10.27 -1.64 -6.93
CA ASN A 54 11.32 -1.83 -7.92
C ASN A 54 12.03 -0.52 -8.30
N ASN A 55 11.33 0.61 -8.22
CA ASN A 55 11.84 1.92 -8.62
C ASN A 55 11.57 2.94 -7.51
N ALA A 56 12.62 3.37 -6.82
CA ALA A 56 12.57 4.35 -5.73
C ALA A 56 12.13 5.75 -6.21
N SER A 57 12.23 6.04 -7.51
CA SER A 57 11.82 7.32 -8.09
C SER A 57 10.36 7.31 -8.60
N ASN A 58 9.55 6.31 -8.21
CA ASN A 58 8.14 6.27 -8.59
C ASN A 58 7.35 7.37 -7.88
N THR A 59 6.77 8.30 -8.64
CA THR A 59 6.00 9.43 -8.12
C THR A 59 4.62 9.51 -8.77
N THR A 60 3.61 9.89 -8.00
CA THR A 60 2.25 10.14 -8.50
C THR A 60 1.95 11.64 -8.47
N ARG A 61 1.58 12.21 -9.62
CA ARG A 61 1.15 13.61 -9.72
C ARG A 61 -0.34 13.72 -9.41
N PHE A 62 -0.69 14.57 -8.45
CA PHE A 62 -2.07 14.90 -8.11
C PHE A 62 -2.44 16.29 -8.60
N ILE A 63 -3.73 16.50 -8.89
CA ILE A 63 -4.31 17.81 -9.20
C ILE A 63 -5.38 18.07 -8.14
N ILE A 64 -5.32 19.22 -7.49
CA ILE A 64 -6.35 19.68 -6.55
C ILE A 64 -7.37 20.48 -7.34
N LEU A 65 -8.64 20.09 -7.25
CA LEU A 65 -9.74 20.75 -7.92
C LEU A 65 -10.59 21.49 -6.89
N SER A 66 -10.98 22.72 -7.21
CA SER A 66 -11.93 23.52 -6.44
C SER A 66 -13.06 23.98 -7.36
N ARG A 67 -14.27 24.07 -6.81
CA ARG A 67 -15.40 24.71 -7.51
C ARG A 67 -15.18 26.21 -7.62
N GLU A 68 -14.65 26.82 -6.56
CA GLU A 68 -14.32 28.23 -6.50
C GLU A 68 -12.95 28.46 -7.12
N ALA A 69 -12.84 29.50 -7.94
CA ALA A 69 -11.54 29.95 -8.40
C ALA A 69 -10.70 30.39 -7.20
N LEU A 70 -9.44 29.98 -7.16
CA LEU A 70 -8.47 30.51 -6.20
C LEU A 70 -8.38 32.03 -6.44
N GLN A 71 -8.87 32.82 -5.49
CA GLN A 71 -8.57 34.25 -5.47
C GLN A 71 -7.09 34.37 -5.06
N MET A 72 -6.30 34.94 -5.96
CA MET A 72 -4.90 35.29 -5.70
C MET A 72 -4.81 36.57 -4.89
#